data_AF-A0A1Q6K1Z4-F1
#
_entry.id   AF-A0A1Q6K1Z4-F1
#
_cell.length_a   1.000
_cell.length_b   1.000
_cell.length_c   1.000
_cell.angle_alpha   90.00
_cell.angle_beta   90.00
_cell.angle_gamma   90.00
#
_symmetry.space_group_name_H-M   'P 1'
#
loop_
_entity.id
_entity.type
_entity.pdbx_description
1 polymer ?
#
loop_
_entity_poly.entity_id
_entity_poly.type
_entity_poly.pdbx_seq_one_letter_code
_entity_poly.pdbx_strand_id
1 'polypeptide(L)'
;MANSWWDDIKELFKTKKQKAAEENEKVNNALKRESQITGQLKALEDEYNKNTPAAPDPDFDEIFKPVKYDRVNYDVLSDDEIKAVANDKAESDYKSSLEKIDKQAYDDLVKLNEQREKAKETHKKTLSEIESLFDAFRENSKNKAVKQGIARGSILESAINEYGEAANAGRARADDILSDALLSFEEKSDALKSRRDEALSNLDLKKAVEITETINKLQENRDKQLADQNQKNAALEKKETDENLKLEKEKQKYVENYKANKRLEKQQQDAYEKANGYTGEKARNFAERYNVALGFYTSLDPDVAVKALEASGTMKGYLGNNYEKLLSVLKSRATTKTKKYI
;
A
#
# COMPACT_ATOMS: atom_id res chain seq x y z
N MET A 1 19.01 60.65 65.49
CA MET A 1 20.32 60.76 66.17
C MET A 1 20.90 62.10 65.79
N ALA A 2 21.31 62.89 66.78
CA ALA A 2 21.87 64.22 66.56
C ALA A 2 23.26 64.10 65.92
N ASN A 3 23.44 64.70 64.75
CA ASN A 3 24.78 64.90 64.18
C ASN A 3 25.56 65.85 65.09
N SER A 4 26.79 65.48 65.43
CA SER A 4 27.67 66.27 66.29
C SER A 4 28.21 67.46 65.51
N TRP A 5 28.24 68.65 66.14
CA TRP A 5 28.85 69.88 65.59
C TRP A 5 30.28 69.69 65.05
N TRP A 6 31.02 68.71 65.60
CA TRP A 6 32.35 68.33 65.12
C TRP A 6 32.37 67.58 63.78
N ASP A 7 31.30 66.87 63.44
CA ASP A 7 31.18 66.17 62.16
C ASP A 7 30.93 67.17 61.02
N ASP A 8 30.12 68.20 61.28
CA ASP A 8 29.85 69.29 60.32
C ASP A 8 31.14 70.09 60.01
N ILE A 9 32.00 70.33 61.01
CA ILE A 9 33.31 70.98 60.81
C ILE A 9 34.27 70.09 60.01
N LYS A 10 34.32 68.78 60.29
CA LYS A 10 35.15 67.85 59.49
C LYS A 10 34.69 67.78 58.04
N GLU A 11 33.40 67.90 57.77
CA GLU A 11 32.87 67.94 56.40
C GLU A 11 33.30 69.19 55.62
N LEU A 12 33.54 70.33 56.29
CA LEU A 12 34.03 71.57 55.67
C LEU A 12 35.48 71.47 55.18
N PHE A 13 36.32 70.61 55.78
CA PHE A 13 37.75 70.44 55.43
C PHE A 13 38.05 69.26 54.49
N LYS A 14 37.06 68.44 54.10
CA LYS A 14 37.25 67.34 53.15
C LYS A 14 37.50 67.85 51.73
N THR A 15 38.51 67.31 51.05
CA THR A 15 38.78 67.61 49.63
C THR A 15 37.66 67.07 48.74
N LYS A 16 37.41 67.71 47.58
CA LYS A 16 36.40 67.26 46.59
C LYS A 16 36.56 65.77 46.22
N LYS A 17 37.80 65.27 46.16
CA LYS A 17 38.13 63.87 45.85
C LYS A 17 37.73 62.90 46.97
N GLN A 18 37.88 63.30 48.24
CA GLN A 18 37.45 62.49 49.39
C GLN A 18 35.93 62.43 49.52
N LYS A 19 35.23 63.56 49.30
CA LYS A 19 33.76 63.58 49.28
C LYS A 19 33.18 62.67 48.18
N ALA A 20 33.78 62.70 46.98
CA ALA A 20 33.38 61.82 45.88
C ALA A 20 33.67 60.34 46.17
N ALA A 21 34.79 60.01 46.84
CA ALA A 21 35.13 58.65 47.20
C ALA A 21 34.17 58.05 48.25
N GLU A 22 33.85 58.81 49.30
CA GLU A 22 32.88 58.40 50.34
C GLU A 22 31.47 58.25 49.77
N GLU A 23 31.07 59.13 48.84
CA GLU A 23 29.78 59.03 48.18
C GLU A 23 29.69 57.79 47.27
N ASN A 24 30.74 57.51 46.49
CA ASN A 24 30.82 56.29 45.68
C ASN A 24 30.81 55.03 46.55
N GLU A 25 31.46 55.05 47.71
CA GLU A 25 31.40 53.93 48.67
C GLU A 25 29.99 53.72 49.22
N LYS A 26 29.28 54.80 49.56
CA LYS A 26 27.87 54.75 50.01
C LYS A 26 26.95 54.21 48.91
N VAL A 27 27.15 54.61 47.65
CA VAL A 27 26.39 54.09 46.50
C VAL A 27 26.68 52.60 46.29
N ASN A 28 27.95 52.18 46.32
CA ASN A 28 28.33 50.76 46.19
C ASN A 28 27.76 49.91 47.32
N ASN A 29 27.74 50.42 48.55
CA ASN A 29 27.13 49.73 49.68
C ASN A 29 25.60 49.65 49.55
N ALA A 30 24.95 50.69 49.02
CA ALA A 30 23.53 50.67 48.69
C ALA A 30 23.22 49.61 47.62
N LEU A 31 24.00 49.53 46.55
CA LEU A 31 23.87 48.50 45.50
C LEU A 31 24.06 47.07 46.05
N LYS A 32 24.99 46.87 46.99
CA LYS A 32 25.14 45.58 47.68
C LYS A 32 23.90 45.22 48.50
N ARG A 33 23.30 46.19 49.20
CA ARG A 33 22.07 45.98 49.98
C ARG A 33 20.82 45.84 49.11
N GLU A 34 20.82 46.40 47.90
CA GLU A 34 19.73 46.25 46.93
C GLU A 34 19.46 44.78 46.59
N SER A 35 20.50 43.92 46.65
CA SER A 35 20.34 42.47 46.51
C SER A 35 19.31 41.84 47.46
N GLN A 36 19.02 42.49 48.60
CA GLN A 36 18.01 42.02 49.56
C GLN A 36 16.58 42.21 49.04
N ILE A 37 16.33 43.25 48.24
CA ILE A 37 15.01 43.51 47.65
C ILE A 37 14.84 42.86 46.28
N THR A 38 15.93 42.60 45.53
CA THR A 38 15.82 41.94 44.23
C THR A 38 15.24 40.52 44.34
N GLY A 39 15.51 39.80 45.43
CA GLY A 39 14.88 38.51 45.71
C GLY A 39 13.37 38.61 45.92
N GLN A 40 12.89 39.65 46.61
CA GLN A 40 11.45 39.90 46.79
C GLN A 40 10.77 40.31 45.49
N LEU A 41 11.42 41.19 44.71
CA LEU A 41 10.93 41.61 43.39
C LEU A 41 10.85 40.43 42.42
N LYS A 42 11.83 39.53 42.46
CA LYS A 42 11.82 38.29 41.70
C LYS A 42 10.68 37.35 42.12
N ALA A 43 10.43 37.19 43.42
CA ALA A 43 9.32 36.36 43.89
C ALA A 43 7.96 36.89 43.41
N LEU A 44 7.75 38.21 43.47
CA LEU A 44 6.55 38.87 42.94
C LEU A 44 6.41 38.67 41.42
N GLU A 45 7.53 38.64 40.69
CA GLU A 45 7.53 38.36 39.26
C GLU A 45 7.19 36.91 38.93
N ASP A 46 7.80 35.98 39.64
CA ASP A 46 7.58 34.55 39.46
C ASP A 46 6.12 34.18 39.80
N GLU A 47 5.53 34.79 40.84
CA GLU A 47 4.12 34.61 41.20
C GLU A 47 3.16 35.12 40.12
N TYR A 48 3.41 36.32 39.59
CA TYR A 48 2.60 36.88 38.50
C TYR A 48 2.67 35.99 37.25
N ASN A 49 3.87 35.56 36.84
CA ASN A 49 4.06 34.72 35.66
C ASN A 49 3.39 33.34 35.82
N LYS A 50 3.36 32.80 37.05
CA LYS A 50 2.68 31.53 37.35
C LYS A 50 1.16 31.64 37.26
N ASN A 51 0.59 32.75 37.73
CA ASN A 51 -0.86 32.95 37.77
C ASN A 51 -1.43 33.52 36.47
N THR A 52 -0.60 34.11 35.62
CA THR A 52 -0.98 34.65 34.32
C THR A 52 -0.15 34.02 33.19
N PRO A 53 -0.26 32.69 32.97
CA PRO A 53 0.48 32.02 31.92
C PRO A 53 0.07 32.58 30.54
N ALA A 54 1.05 32.72 29.64
CA ALA A 54 0.75 33.09 28.27
C ALA A 54 -0.13 32.01 27.61
N ALA A 55 -1.14 32.45 26.84
CA ALA A 55 -1.95 31.52 26.06
C ALA A 55 -1.05 30.66 25.16
N PRO A 56 -1.25 29.33 25.11
CA PRO A 56 -0.48 28.46 24.24
C PRO A 56 -0.73 28.85 22.78
N ASP A 57 0.28 28.70 21.94
CA ASP A 57 0.10 28.90 20.51
C ASP A 57 -0.81 27.80 19.92
N PRO A 58 -1.60 28.10 18.88
CA PRO A 58 -2.43 27.10 18.20
C PRO A 58 -1.61 25.92 17.68
N ASP A 59 -2.23 24.74 17.65
CA ASP A 59 -1.65 23.58 16.97
C ASP A 59 -1.79 23.75 15.44
N PHE A 60 -0.74 24.29 14.82
CA PHE A 60 -0.72 24.50 13.38
C PHE A 60 -0.73 23.19 12.57
N ASP A 61 -0.33 22.06 13.16
CA ASP A 61 -0.37 20.75 12.48
C ASP A 61 -1.80 20.20 12.44
N GLU A 62 -2.60 20.48 13.48
CA GLU A 62 -4.02 20.14 13.48
C GLU A 62 -4.83 21.00 12.50
N ILE A 63 -4.47 22.28 12.35
CA ILE A 63 -5.14 23.19 11.40
C ILE A 63 -4.79 22.83 9.95
N PHE A 64 -3.54 22.45 9.69
CA PHE A 64 -3.03 22.13 8.35
C PHE A 64 -2.70 20.64 8.24
N LYS A 65 -3.72 19.78 8.34
CA LYS A 65 -3.56 18.34 8.20
C LYS A 65 -3.14 17.97 6.77
N PRO A 66 -2.19 17.02 6.60
CA PRO A 66 -1.81 16.56 5.28
C PRO A 66 -2.97 15.82 4.61
N VAL A 67 -3.12 16.05 3.31
CA VAL A 67 -4.04 15.31 2.46
C VAL A 67 -3.42 13.95 2.14
N LYS A 68 -4.25 12.90 2.16
CA LYS A 68 -3.90 11.54 1.74
C LYS A 68 -5.06 10.93 0.98
N TYR A 69 -4.75 10.31 -0.16
CA TYR A 69 -5.76 9.67 -1.01
C TYR A 69 -5.66 8.14 -0.93
N ASP A 70 -6.81 7.48 -0.86
CA ASP A 70 -6.90 6.02 -0.94
C ASP A 70 -6.35 5.52 -2.28
N ARG A 71 -5.55 4.46 -2.23
CA ARG A 71 -4.92 3.88 -3.42
C ARG A 71 -5.89 2.91 -4.08
N VAL A 72 -5.86 2.90 -5.42
CA VAL A 72 -6.55 1.90 -6.23
C VAL A 72 -5.83 0.57 -6.08
N ASN A 73 -6.58 -0.50 -5.87
CA ASN A 73 -6.06 -1.87 -5.82
C ASN A 73 -7.06 -2.84 -6.47
N TYR A 74 -6.65 -3.48 -7.56
CA TYR A 74 -7.42 -4.52 -8.21
C TYR A 74 -7.05 -5.89 -7.65
N ASP A 75 -8.05 -6.73 -7.44
CA ASP A 75 -7.84 -8.13 -7.12
C ASP A 75 -7.54 -8.88 -8.43
N VAL A 76 -6.27 -9.21 -8.63
CA VAL A 76 -5.78 -9.82 -9.87
C VAL A 76 -5.32 -11.26 -9.63
N LEU A 77 -5.56 -12.13 -10.61
CA LEU A 77 -5.20 -13.54 -10.51
C LEU A 77 -3.67 -13.73 -10.51
N SER A 78 -3.21 -14.63 -9.65
CA SER A 78 -1.83 -15.13 -9.68
C SER A 78 -1.57 -16.04 -10.88
N ASP A 79 -0.30 -16.33 -11.18
CA ASP A 79 0.06 -17.22 -12.28
C ASP A 79 -0.52 -18.64 -12.11
N ASP A 80 -0.58 -19.13 -10.88
CA ASP A 80 -1.11 -20.48 -10.60
C ASP A 80 -2.64 -20.52 -10.73
N GLU A 81 -3.33 -19.46 -10.30
CA GLU A 81 -4.77 -19.33 -10.53
C GLU A 81 -5.11 -19.19 -12.01
N ILE A 82 -4.33 -18.45 -12.78
CA ILE A 82 -4.49 -18.34 -14.24
C ILE A 82 -4.35 -19.72 -14.91
N LYS A 83 -3.34 -20.51 -14.53
CA LYS A 83 -3.15 -21.86 -15.05
C LYS A 83 -4.30 -22.78 -14.66
N ALA A 84 -4.78 -22.71 -13.42
CA ALA A 84 -5.91 -23.51 -12.95
C ALA A 84 -7.17 -23.21 -13.77
N VAL A 85 -7.53 -21.92 -13.90
CA VAL A 85 -8.69 -21.48 -14.70
C VAL A 85 -8.59 -21.92 -16.16
N ALA A 86 -7.40 -21.82 -16.76
CA ALA A 86 -7.20 -22.25 -18.15
C ALA A 86 -7.33 -23.78 -18.32
N ASN A 87 -6.78 -24.56 -17.39
CA ASN A 87 -6.91 -26.02 -17.40
C ASN A 87 -8.36 -26.46 -17.21
N ASP A 88 -9.05 -25.91 -16.20
CA ASP A 88 -10.44 -26.27 -15.89
C ASP A 88 -11.37 -25.99 -17.08
N LYS A 89 -11.15 -24.86 -17.76
CA LYS A 89 -11.90 -24.50 -18.96
C LYS A 89 -11.69 -25.51 -20.09
N ALA A 90 -10.44 -25.89 -20.35
CA ALA A 90 -10.11 -26.82 -21.43
C ALA A 90 -10.54 -28.28 -21.11
N GLU A 91 -10.66 -28.64 -19.83
CA GLU A 91 -10.94 -30.01 -19.40
C GLU A 91 -12.35 -30.49 -19.75
N SER A 92 -13.35 -29.60 -19.67
CA SER A 92 -14.75 -29.94 -19.94
C SER A 92 -14.96 -30.39 -21.39
N ASP A 93 -14.48 -29.60 -22.35
CA ASP A 93 -14.64 -29.88 -23.77
C ASP A 93 -13.75 -31.05 -24.23
N TYR A 94 -12.59 -31.21 -23.58
CA TYR A 94 -11.68 -32.33 -23.83
C TYR A 94 -12.32 -33.67 -23.49
N LYS A 95 -12.89 -33.83 -22.28
CA LYS A 95 -13.51 -35.09 -21.86
C LYS A 95 -14.65 -35.52 -22.78
N SER A 96 -15.55 -34.61 -23.13
CA SER A 96 -16.67 -34.93 -24.04
C SER A 96 -16.18 -35.31 -25.43
N SER A 97 -15.11 -34.69 -25.92
CA SER A 97 -14.53 -35.00 -27.24
C SER A 97 -13.79 -36.34 -27.23
N LEU A 98 -13.07 -36.66 -26.16
CA LEU A 98 -12.39 -37.94 -25.96
C LEU A 98 -13.38 -39.10 -26.00
N GLU A 99 -14.46 -39.03 -25.21
CA GLU A 99 -15.50 -40.05 -25.17
C GLU A 99 -16.15 -40.27 -26.54
N LYS A 100 -16.36 -39.20 -27.31
CA LYS A 100 -16.91 -39.29 -28.68
C LYS A 100 -15.97 -40.01 -29.63
N ILE A 101 -14.66 -39.71 -29.58
CA ILE A 101 -13.65 -40.36 -30.43
C ILE A 101 -13.59 -41.86 -30.12
N ASP A 102 -13.49 -42.21 -28.84
CA ASP A 102 -13.39 -43.60 -28.41
C ASP A 102 -14.65 -44.40 -28.76
N LYS A 103 -15.83 -43.83 -28.50
CA LYS A 103 -17.10 -44.48 -28.85
C LYS A 103 -17.22 -44.70 -30.34
N GLN A 104 -16.87 -43.71 -31.17
CA GLN A 104 -16.99 -43.84 -32.61
C GLN A 104 -16.01 -44.88 -33.17
N ALA A 105 -14.76 -44.90 -32.68
CA ALA A 105 -13.79 -45.92 -33.06
C ALA A 105 -14.25 -47.34 -32.67
N TYR A 106 -14.84 -47.49 -31.48
CA TYR A 106 -15.41 -48.76 -31.02
C TYR A 106 -16.58 -49.21 -31.89
N ASP A 107 -17.57 -48.34 -32.12
CA ASP A 107 -18.75 -48.65 -32.92
C ASP A 107 -18.39 -49.06 -34.35
N ASP A 108 -17.38 -48.42 -34.95
CA ASP A 108 -16.91 -48.76 -36.29
C ASP A 108 -16.13 -50.08 -36.33
N LEU A 109 -15.33 -50.38 -35.29
CA LEU A 109 -14.66 -51.68 -35.15
C LEU A 109 -15.66 -52.83 -34.97
N VAL A 110 -16.73 -52.62 -34.19
CA VAL A 110 -17.81 -53.62 -34.02
C VAL A 110 -18.46 -53.94 -35.35
N LYS A 111 -18.86 -52.93 -36.14
CA LYS A 111 -19.43 -53.14 -37.48
C LYS A 111 -18.48 -53.88 -38.41
N LEU A 112 -17.19 -53.54 -38.36
CA LEU A 112 -16.17 -54.20 -39.17
C LEU A 112 -16.02 -55.68 -38.76
N ASN A 113 -16.07 -55.99 -37.47
CA ASN A 113 -16.01 -57.36 -36.97
C ASN A 113 -17.28 -58.16 -37.33
N GLU A 114 -18.46 -57.54 -37.32
CA GLU A 114 -19.68 -58.18 -37.82
C GLU A 114 -19.58 -58.55 -39.30
N GLN A 115 -18.94 -57.71 -40.13
CA GLN A 115 -18.69 -58.03 -41.55
C GLN A 115 -17.74 -59.22 -41.70
N ARG A 116 -16.69 -59.30 -40.87
CA ARG A 116 -15.76 -60.43 -40.83
C ARG A 116 -16.47 -61.73 -40.47
N GLU A 117 -17.31 -61.72 -39.43
CA GLU A 117 -18.05 -62.93 -39.03
C GLU A 117 -19.07 -63.35 -40.09
N LYS A 118 -19.73 -62.40 -40.77
CA LYS A 118 -20.59 -62.71 -41.92
C LYS A 118 -19.83 -63.36 -43.08
N ALA A 119 -18.60 -62.90 -43.36
CA ALA A 119 -17.76 -63.50 -44.39
C ALA A 119 -17.40 -64.96 -44.06
N LYS A 120 -17.03 -65.23 -42.79
CA LYS A 120 -16.76 -66.60 -42.31
C LYS A 120 -17.98 -67.51 -42.40
N GLU A 121 -19.15 -67.02 -42.00
CA GLU A 121 -20.39 -67.82 -42.07
C GLU A 121 -20.77 -68.12 -43.53
N THR A 122 -20.62 -67.13 -44.42
CA THR A 122 -20.86 -67.30 -45.86
C THR A 122 -19.92 -68.33 -46.47
N HIS A 123 -18.64 -68.29 -46.11
CA HIS A 123 -17.64 -69.28 -46.52
C HIS A 123 -18.04 -70.69 -46.07
N LYS A 124 -18.36 -70.87 -44.78
CA LYS A 124 -18.81 -72.15 -44.22
C LYS A 124 -20.04 -72.70 -44.96
N LYS A 125 -21.04 -71.85 -45.23
CA LYS A 125 -22.24 -72.23 -45.97
C LYS A 125 -21.90 -72.66 -47.40
N THR A 126 -21.02 -71.91 -48.07
CA THR A 126 -20.58 -72.21 -49.44
C THR A 126 -19.86 -73.56 -49.52
N LEU A 127 -18.97 -73.85 -48.57
CA LEU A 127 -18.29 -75.15 -48.50
C LEU A 127 -19.27 -76.30 -48.30
N SER A 128 -20.25 -76.13 -47.39
CA SER A 128 -21.30 -77.14 -47.15
C SER A 128 -22.19 -77.37 -48.36
N GLU A 129 -22.54 -76.30 -49.10
CA GLU A 129 -23.31 -76.40 -50.34
C GLU A 129 -22.53 -77.14 -51.44
N ILE A 130 -21.25 -76.83 -51.62
CA ILE A 130 -20.38 -77.54 -52.59
C ILE A 130 -20.31 -79.03 -52.26
N GLU A 131 -20.13 -79.37 -50.99
CA GLU A 131 -20.06 -80.76 -50.53
C GLU A 131 -21.38 -81.50 -50.74
N SER A 132 -22.51 -80.90 -50.37
CA SER A 132 -23.83 -81.48 -50.59
C SER A 132 -24.14 -81.70 -52.09
N LEU A 133 -23.79 -80.74 -52.94
CA LEU A 133 -23.97 -80.86 -54.40
C LEU A 133 -23.08 -81.96 -54.98
N PHE A 134 -21.83 -82.07 -54.51
CA PHE A 134 -20.91 -83.13 -54.93
C PHE A 134 -21.41 -84.52 -54.52
N ASP A 135 -21.86 -84.70 -53.28
CA ASP A 135 -22.40 -85.97 -52.80
C ASP A 135 -23.67 -86.38 -53.55
N ALA A 136 -24.60 -85.44 -53.76
CA ALA A 136 -25.81 -85.67 -54.54
C ALA A 136 -25.49 -86.06 -55.99
N PHE A 137 -24.54 -85.39 -56.63
CA PHE A 137 -24.07 -85.74 -57.97
C PHE A 137 -23.47 -87.14 -58.01
N ARG A 138 -22.63 -87.48 -57.03
CA ARG A 138 -21.97 -88.79 -56.92
C ARG A 138 -22.98 -89.91 -56.73
N GLU A 139 -23.96 -89.75 -55.83
CA GLU A 139 -25.01 -90.75 -55.62
C GLU A 139 -25.91 -90.92 -56.84
N ASN A 140 -26.35 -89.82 -57.46
CA ASN A 140 -27.21 -89.88 -58.64
C ASN A 140 -26.49 -90.54 -59.83
N SER A 141 -25.22 -90.19 -60.04
CA SER A 141 -24.38 -90.80 -61.08
C SER A 141 -24.18 -92.30 -60.86
N LYS A 142 -23.92 -92.73 -59.62
CA LYS A 142 -23.85 -94.16 -59.25
C LYS A 142 -25.17 -94.88 -59.53
N ASN A 143 -26.29 -94.33 -59.05
CA ASN A 143 -27.62 -94.93 -59.22
C ASN A 143 -28.00 -95.07 -60.71
N LYS A 144 -27.67 -94.07 -61.53
CA LYS A 144 -27.89 -94.11 -62.98
C LYS A 144 -27.01 -95.16 -63.67
N ALA A 145 -25.72 -95.21 -63.32
CA ALA A 145 -24.80 -96.19 -63.89
C ALA A 145 -25.16 -97.64 -63.52
N VAL A 146 -25.68 -97.87 -62.31
CA VAL A 146 -26.23 -99.16 -61.88
C VAL A 146 -27.45 -99.54 -62.73
N LYS A 147 -28.42 -98.62 -62.91
CA LYS A 147 -29.61 -98.87 -63.76
C LYS A 147 -29.27 -99.18 -65.22
N GLN A 148 -28.16 -98.66 -65.72
CA GLN A 148 -27.70 -98.84 -67.10
C GLN A 148 -26.69 -99.99 -67.28
N GLY A 149 -26.35 -100.73 -66.22
CA GLY A 149 -25.41 -101.86 -66.29
C GLY A 149 -23.93 -101.48 -66.52
N ILE A 150 -23.60 -100.19 -66.39
CA ILE A 150 -22.26 -99.62 -66.66
C ILE A 150 -21.56 -99.17 -65.37
N ALA A 151 -21.98 -99.70 -64.22
CA ALA A 151 -21.53 -99.29 -62.87
C ALA A 151 -20.01 -99.43 -62.60
N ARG A 152 -19.28 -100.17 -63.44
CA ARG A 152 -17.81 -100.35 -63.35
C ARG A 152 -17.05 -99.74 -64.54
N GLY A 153 -17.68 -98.83 -65.27
CA GLY A 153 -17.09 -98.21 -66.47
C GLY A 153 -16.23 -97.00 -66.13
N SER A 154 -15.10 -96.86 -66.84
CA SER A 154 -14.19 -95.71 -66.79
C SER A 154 -14.89 -94.36 -67.03
N ILE A 155 -16.03 -94.36 -67.72
CA ILE A 155 -16.87 -93.18 -67.99
C ILE A 155 -17.49 -92.61 -66.71
N LEU A 156 -18.00 -93.46 -65.81
CA LEU A 156 -18.56 -93.01 -64.53
C LEU A 156 -17.46 -92.40 -63.65
N GLU A 157 -16.29 -93.04 -63.64
CA GLU A 157 -15.14 -92.60 -62.85
C GLU A 157 -14.57 -91.27 -63.39
N SER A 158 -14.49 -91.11 -64.72
CA SER A 158 -14.12 -89.84 -65.36
C SER A 158 -15.09 -88.71 -64.98
N ALA A 159 -16.40 -88.95 -65.06
CA ALA A 159 -17.40 -87.94 -64.70
C ALA A 159 -17.37 -87.55 -63.22
N ILE A 160 -17.13 -88.51 -62.32
CA ILE A 160 -16.96 -88.24 -60.88
C ILE A 160 -15.67 -87.43 -60.63
N ASN A 161 -14.58 -87.76 -61.33
CA ASN A 161 -13.31 -87.04 -61.19
C ASN A 161 -13.41 -85.60 -61.72
N GLU A 162 -13.98 -85.38 -62.91
CA GLU A 162 -14.20 -84.04 -63.47
C GLU A 162 -15.05 -83.16 -62.55
N TYR A 163 -16.14 -83.70 -62.00
CA TYR A 163 -16.97 -82.96 -61.06
C TYR A 163 -16.27 -82.73 -59.71
N GLY A 164 -15.40 -83.66 -59.30
CA GLY A 164 -14.53 -83.50 -58.13
C GLY A 164 -13.49 -82.39 -58.30
N GLU A 165 -12.88 -82.29 -59.47
CA GLU A 165 -11.99 -81.17 -59.83
C GLU A 165 -12.75 -79.84 -59.82
N ALA A 166 -13.97 -79.79 -60.37
CA ALA A 166 -14.81 -78.60 -60.32
C ALA A 166 -15.20 -78.20 -58.88
N ALA A 167 -15.52 -79.17 -58.02
CA ALA A 167 -15.81 -78.94 -56.60
C ALA A 167 -14.56 -78.40 -55.86
N ASN A 168 -13.39 -78.97 -56.11
CA ASN A 168 -12.13 -78.50 -55.55
C ASN A 168 -11.79 -77.07 -56.00
N ALA A 169 -12.01 -76.75 -57.28
CA ALA A 169 -11.85 -75.39 -57.79
C ALA A 169 -12.86 -74.42 -57.14
N GLY A 170 -14.08 -74.87 -56.87
CA GLY A 170 -15.08 -74.10 -56.12
C GLY A 170 -14.65 -73.82 -54.68
N ARG A 171 -14.08 -74.83 -53.99
CA ARG A 171 -13.53 -74.69 -52.64
C ARG A 171 -12.37 -73.69 -52.60
N ALA A 172 -11.41 -73.82 -53.52
CA ALA A 172 -10.30 -72.88 -53.64
C ALA A 172 -10.77 -71.44 -53.84
N ARG A 173 -11.76 -71.21 -54.73
CA ARG A 173 -12.36 -69.87 -54.90
C ARG A 173 -13.04 -69.35 -53.64
N ALA A 174 -13.72 -70.21 -52.88
CA ALA A 174 -14.33 -69.81 -51.62
C ALA A 174 -13.26 -69.41 -50.60
N ASP A 175 -12.16 -70.16 -50.51
CA ASP A 175 -11.01 -69.85 -49.66
C ASP A 175 -10.36 -68.52 -50.04
N ASP A 176 -10.16 -68.25 -51.34
CA ASP A 176 -9.63 -66.99 -51.84
C ASP A 176 -10.52 -65.80 -51.45
N ILE A 177 -11.85 -65.93 -51.63
CA ILE A 177 -12.81 -64.88 -51.26
C ILE A 177 -12.77 -64.60 -49.75
N LEU A 178 -12.67 -65.63 -48.92
CA LEU A 178 -12.53 -65.45 -47.47
C LEU A 178 -11.20 -64.78 -47.12
N SER A 179 -10.10 -65.21 -47.75
CA SER A 179 -8.77 -64.63 -47.55
C SER A 179 -8.77 -63.14 -47.88
N ASP A 180 -9.31 -62.74 -49.03
CA ASP A 180 -9.43 -61.34 -49.43
C ASP A 180 -10.29 -60.53 -48.45
N ALA A 181 -11.39 -61.11 -47.97
CA ALA A 181 -12.24 -60.46 -46.97
C ALA A 181 -11.52 -60.27 -45.62
N LEU A 182 -10.71 -61.24 -45.19
CA LEU A 182 -9.91 -61.16 -43.97
C LEU A 182 -8.78 -60.14 -44.10
N LEU A 183 -8.08 -60.09 -45.24
CA LEU A 183 -7.07 -59.07 -45.53
C LEU A 183 -7.69 -57.67 -45.53
N SER A 184 -8.83 -57.48 -46.21
CA SER A 184 -9.55 -56.20 -46.20
C SER A 184 -10.01 -55.79 -44.81
N PHE A 185 -10.38 -56.75 -43.95
CA PHE A 185 -10.70 -56.50 -42.55
C PHE A 185 -9.48 -55.98 -41.78
N GLU A 186 -8.32 -56.62 -41.92
CA GLU A 186 -7.08 -56.22 -41.25
C GLU A 186 -6.66 -54.80 -41.67
N GLU A 187 -6.62 -54.51 -42.97
CA GLU A 187 -6.29 -53.18 -43.49
C GLU A 187 -7.22 -52.09 -42.96
N LYS A 188 -8.54 -52.35 -42.93
CA LYS A 188 -9.53 -51.40 -42.40
C LYS A 188 -9.39 -51.23 -40.88
N SER A 189 -9.08 -52.30 -40.15
CA SER A 189 -8.86 -52.25 -38.71
C SER A 189 -7.64 -51.39 -38.37
N ASP A 190 -6.55 -51.56 -39.10
CA ASP A 190 -5.33 -50.75 -38.93
C ASP A 190 -5.55 -49.28 -39.32
N ALA A 191 -6.31 -49.04 -40.39
CA ALA A 191 -6.72 -47.69 -40.78
C ALA A 191 -7.60 -47.02 -39.72
N LEU A 192 -8.56 -47.74 -39.12
CA LEU A 192 -9.40 -47.25 -38.02
C LEU A 192 -8.55 -46.89 -36.80
N LYS A 193 -7.61 -47.75 -36.42
CA LYS A 193 -6.69 -47.49 -35.31
C LYS A 193 -5.84 -46.24 -35.55
N SER A 194 -5.26 -46.12 -36.74
CA SER A 194 -4.46 -44.96 -37.14
C SER A 194 -5.28 -43.68 -37.10
N ARG A 195 -6.50 -43.70 -37.62
CA ARG A 195 -7.42 -42.56 -37.60
C ARG A 195 -7.82 -42.15 -36.19
N ARG A 196 -8.04 -43.12 -35.29
CA ARG A 196 -8.31 -42.84 -33.87
C ARG A 196 -7.11 -42.15 -33.23
N ASP A 197 -5.91 -42.70 -33.41
CA ASP A 197 -4.69 -42.16 -32.80
C ASP A 197 -4.39 -40.74 -33.33
N GLU A 198 -4.63 -40.46 -34.61
CA GLU A 198 -4.56 -39.11 -35.18
C GLU A 198 -5.61 -38.16 -34.58
N ALA A 199 -6.85 -38.62 -34.40
CA ALA A 199 -7.91 -37.82 -33.78
C ALA A 199 -7.60 -37.48 -32.32
N LEU A 200 -7.04 -38.42 -31.56
CA LEU A 200 -6.60 -38.20 -30.18
C LEU A 200 -5.44 -37.20 -30.10
N SER A 201 -4.43 -37.35 -30.96
CA SER A 201 -3.31 -36.41 -31.06
C SER A 201 -3.79 -34.98 -31.39
N ASN A 202 -4.69 -34.84 -32.34
CA ASN A 202 -5.28 -33.56 -32.69
C ASN A 202 -6.12 -32.96 -31.54
N LEU A 203 -6.80 -33.79 -30.75
CA LEU A 203 -7.53 -33.35 -29.56
C LEU A 203 -6.58 -32.82 -28.48
N ASP A 204 -5.47 -33.51 -28.23
CA ASP A 204 -4.44 -33.09 -27.27
C ASP A 204 -3.80 -31.75 -27.70
N LEU A 205 -3.47 -31.62 -28.99
CA LEU A 205 -2.96 -30.37 -29.55
C LEU A 205 -3.97 -29.23 -29.39
N LYS A 206 -5.24 -29.47 -29.68
CA LYS A 206 -6.30 -28.48 -29.51
C LYS A 206 -6.43 -28.03 -28.05
N LYS A 207 -6.39 -28.96 -27.11
CA LYS A 207 -6.40 -28.65 -25.67
C LYS A 207 -5.20 -27.80 -25.27
N ALA A 208 -4.00 -28.15 -25.71
CA ALA A 208 -2.79 -27.38 -25.41
C ALA A 208 -2.85 -25.95 -25.98
N VAL A 209 -3.37 -25.79 -27.19
CA VAL A 209 -3.59 -24.47 -27.82
C VAL A 209 -4.60 -23.66 -27.02
N GLU A 210 -5.74 -24.23 -26.65
CA GLU A 210 -6.78 -23.54 -25.89
C GLU A 210 -6.30 -23.08 -24.51
N ILE A 211 -5.54 -23.94 -23.80
CA ILE A 211 -4.91 -23.59 -22.52
C ILE A 211 -3.97 -22.39 -22.74
N THR A 212 -3.10 -22.46 -23.74
CA THR A 212 -2.11 -21.41 -24.03
C THR A 212 -2.78 -20.09 -24.36
N GLU A 213 -3.78 -20.09 -25.24
CA GLU A 213 -4.52 -18.88 -25.60
C GLU A 213 -5.26 -18.27 -24.41
N THR A 214 -5.84 -19.12 -23.55
CA THR A 214 -6.55 -18.66 -22.35
C THR A 214 -5.59 -18.05 -21.34
N ILE A 215 -4.43 -18.67 -21.10
CA ILE A 215 -3.38 -18.13 -20.26
C ILE A 215 -2.94 -16.75 -20.77
N ASN A 216 -2.63 -16.64 -22.06
CA ASN A 216 -2.18 -15.37 -22.65
C ASN A 216 -3.22 -14.26 -22.48
N LYS A 217 -4.51 -14.55 -22.74
CA LYS A 217 -5.60 -13.57 -22.56
C LYS A 217 -5.75 -13.12 -21.10
N LEU A 218 -5.64 -14.05 -20.15
CA LEU A 218 -5.74 -13.73 -18.72
C LEU A 218 -4.52 -12.92 -18.24
N GLN A 219 -3.32 -13.26 -18.69
CA GLN A 219 -2.10 -12.51 -18.40
C GLN A 219 -2.18 -11.09 -18.97
N GLU A 220 -2.58 -10.92 -20.23
CA GLU A 220 -2.77 -9.60 -20.83
C GLU A 220 -3.78 -8.74 -20.06
N ASN A 221 -4.88 -9.33 -19.58
CA ASN A 221 -5.88 -8.60 -18.81
C ASN A 221 -5.33 -8.18 -17.44
N ARG A 222 -4.65 -9.10 -16.74
CA ARG A 222 -3.97 -8.80 -15.47
C ARG A 222 -2.96 -7.66 -15.65
N ASP A 223 -2.12 -7.73 -16.67
CA ASP A 223 -1.07 -6.75 -16.88
C ASP A 223 -1.66 -5.37 -17.21
N LYS A 224 -2.78 -5.32 -17.95
CA LYS A 224 -3.55 -4.08 -18.17
C LYS A 224 -4.12 -3.52 -16.87
N GLN A 225 -4.69 -4.36 -16.00
CA GLN A 225 -5.20 -3.94 -14.69
C GLN A 225 -4.08 -3.38 -13.80
N LEU A 226 -2.93 -4.07 -13.73
CA LEU A 226 -1.77 -3.62 -12.97
C LEU A 226 -1.21 -2.30 -13.51
N ALA A 227 -1.12 -2.15 -14.83
CA ALA A 227 -0.68 -0.91 -15.46
C ALA A 227 -1.60 0.27 -15.13
N ASP A 228 -2.92 0.09 -15.25
CA ASP A 228 -3.93 1.11 -14.90
C ASP A 228 -3.88 1.47 -13.40
N GLN A 229 -3.76 0.47 -12.52
CA GLN A 229 -3.58 0.67 -11.09
C GLN A 229 -2.35 1.52 -10.78
N ASN A 230 -1.20 1.17 -11.35
CA ASN A 230 0.05 1.91 -11.14
C ASN A 230 -0.06 3.35 -11.66
N GLN A 231 -0.67 3.54 -12.83
CA GLN A 231 -0.88 4.87 -13.41
C GLN A 231 -1.78 5.74 -12.51
N LYS A 232 -2.91 5.20 -12.04
CA LYS A 232 -3.83 5.93 -11.15
C LYS A 232 -3.16 6.26 -9.82
N ASN A 233 -2.43 5.31 -9.23
CA ASN A 233 -1.74 5.53 -7.96
C ASN A 233 -0.60 6.55 -8.07
N ALA A 234 0.17 6.54 -9.16
CA ALA A 234 1.18 7.56 -9.42
C ALA A 234 0.56 8.96 -9.61
N ALA A 235 -0.59 9.04 -10.28
CA ALA A 235 -1.33 10.31 -10.41
C ALA A 235 -1.85 10.83 -9.07
N LEU A 236 -2.36 9.93 -8.21
CA LEU A 236 -2.79 10.27 -6.85
C LEU A 236 -1.62 10.72 -5.98
N GLU A 237 -0.47 10.05 -6.05
CA GLU A 237 0.75 10.44 -5.31
C GLU A 237 1.26 11.82 -5.73
N LYS A 238 1.26 12.11 -7.03
CA LYS A 238 1.62 13.45 -7.52
C LYS A 238 0.63 14.50 -7.00
N LYS A 239 -0.67 14.21 -7.06
CA LYS A 239 -1.72 15.12 -6.56
C LYS A 239 -1.56 15.39 -5.05
N GLU A 240 -1.33 14.33 -4.28
CA GLU A 240 -1.07 14.38 -2.84
C GLU A 240 0.15 15.25 -2.52
N THR A 241 1.25 15.06 -3.26
CA THR A 241 2.48 15.84 -3.10
C THR A 241 2.26 17.32 -3.43
N ASP A 242 1.60 17.62 -4.55
CA ASP A 242 1.32 18.99 -5.00
C ASP A 242 0.41 19.74 -4.02
N GLU A 243 -0.62 19.08 -3.48
CA GLU A 243 -1.55 19.66 -2.50
C GLU A 243 -0.87 19.85 -1.14
N ASN A 244 -0.11 18.88 -0.65
CA ASN A 244 0.63 19.02 0.61
C ASN A 244 1.71 20.09 0.53
N LEU A 245 2.36 20.28 -0.63
CA LEU A 245 3.30 21.40 -0.84
C LEU A 245 2.59 22.77 -0.80
N LYS A 246 1.35 22.85 -1.30
CA LYS A 246 0.54 24.07 -1.20
C LYS A 246 0.13 24.34 0.25
N LEU A 247 -0.36 23.32 0.96
CA LEU A 247 -0.72 23.40 2.37
C LEU A 247 0.47 23.85 3.23
N GLU A 248 1.66 23.31 2.99
CA GLU A 248 2.86 23.71 3.73
C GLU A 248 3.22 25.19 3.49
N LYS A 249 3.09 25.68 2.26
CA LYS A 249 3.29 27.12 1.95
C LYS A 249 2.23 27.99 2.61
N GLU A 250 0.98 27.55 2.65
CA GLU A 250 -0.12 28.26 3.32
C GLU A 250 0.09 28.30 4.83
N LYS A 251 0.48 27.17 5.43
CA LYS A 251 0.85 27.05 6.84
C LYS A 251 1.99 28.00 7.19
N GLN A 252 3.06 28.05 6.39
CA GLN A 252 4.17 28.97 6.61
C GLN A 252 3.72 30.43 6.64
N LYS A 253 2.93 30.86 5.64
CA LYS A 253 2.36 32.22 5.60
C LYS A 253 1.46 32.50 6.80
N TYR A 254 0.63 31.52 7.19
CA TYR A 254 -0.26 31.65 8.34
C TYR A 254 0.52 31.82 9.64
N VAL A 255 1.55 31.01 9.87
CA VAL A 255 2.43 31.09 11.04
C VAL A 255 3.20 32.42 11.08
N GLU A 256 3.72 32.89 9.95
CA GLU A 256 4.39 34.20 9.85
C GLU A 256 3.44 35.34 10.20
N ASN A 257 2.23 35.35 9.62
CA ASN A 257 1.21 36.36 9.90
C ASN A 257 0.76 36.31 11.37
N TYR A 258 0.54 35.12 11.93
CA TYR A 258 0.19 34.94 13.33
C TYR A 258 1.27 35.53 14.26
N LYS A 259 2.55 35.24 13.99
CA LYS A 259 3.68 35.80 14.76
C LYS A 259 3.79 37.31 14.59
N ALA A 260 3.57 37.85 13.39
CA ALA A 260 3.59 39.28 13.13
C ALA A 260 2.47 40.01 13.88
N ASN A 261 1.25 39.47 13.85
CA ASN A 261 0.11 40.01 14.60
C ASN A 261 0.36 39.97 16.10
N LYS A 262 0.84 38.84 16.65
CA LYS A 262 1.19 38.73 18.08
C LYS A 262 2.26 39.75 18.51
N ARG A 263 3.23 40.04 17.64
CA ARG A 263 4.24 41.10 17.87
C ARG A 263 3.62 42.49 17.83
N LEU A 264 2.74 42.76 16.88
CA LEU A 264 2.06 44.06 16.75
C LEU A 264 1.14 44.32 17.94
N GLU A 265 0.35 43.33 18.35
CA GLU A 265 -0.51 43.39 19.55
C GLU A 265 0.33 43.69 20.80
N LYS A 266 1.47 43.00 20.96
CA LYS A 266 2.39 43.27 22.07
C LYS A 266 2.96 44.69 22.01
N GLN A 267 3.37 45.17 20.84
CA GLN A 267 3.86 46.56 20.69
C GLN A 267 2.78 47.59 21.02
N GLN A 268 1.54 47.36 20.58
CA GLN A 268 0.40 48.22 20.90
C GLN A 268 0.10 48.20 22.40
N GLN A 269 0.14 47.03 23.03
CA GLN A 269 -0.02 46.88 24.47
C GLN A 269 1.10 47.62 25.24
N ASP A 270 2.36 47.42 24.86
CA ASP A 270 3.52 48.08 25.49
C ASP A 270 3.43 49.62 25.33
N ALA A 271 3.01 50.11 24.16
CA ALA A 271 2.81 51.53 23.90
C ALA A 271 1.64 52.11 24.73
N TYR A 272 0.52 51.38 24.81
CA TYR A 272 -0.62 51.76 25.63
C TYR A 272 -0.25 51.82 27.12
N GLU A 273 0.44 50.80 27.63
CA GLU A 273 0.89 50.74 29.03
C GLU A 273 1.92 51.82 29.36
N LYS A 274 2.76 52.22 28.39
CA LYS A 274 3.69 53.35 28.55
C LYS A 274 2.97 54.68 28.65
N ALA A 275 1.89 54.87 27.90
CA ALA A 275 1.12 56.11 27.90
C ALA A 275 0.14 56.22 29.08
N ASN A 276 -0.52 55.12 29.45
CA ASN A 276 -1.64 55.11 30.39
C ASN A 276 -1.34 54.38 31.72
N GLY A 277 -0.18 53.74 31.84
CA GLY A 277 0.17 52.88 32.98
C GLY A 277 -0.36 51.45 32.83
N TYR A 278 0.04 50.59 33.77
CA TYR A 278 -0.41 49.19 33.82
C TYR A 278 -1.89 49.09 34.24
N THR A 279 -2.58 48.04 33.80
CA THR A 279 -3.97 47.73 34.17
C THR A 279 -4.11 46.33 34.77
N GLY A 280 -5.25 46.05 35.43
CA GLY A 280 -5.58 44.72 35.95
C GLY A 280 -4.59 44.16 37.00
N GLU A 281 -4.35 42.85 36.95
CA GLU A 281 -3.41 42.16 37.84
C GLU A 281 -1.97 42.61 37.65
N LYS A 282 -1.59 42.96 36.41
CA LYS A 282 -0.29 43.54 36.09
C LYS A 282 -0.07 44.85 36.85
N ALA A 283 -1.10 45.71 36.93
CA ALA A 283 -1.03 46.94 37.71
C ALA A 283 -0.77 46.69 39.20
N ARG A 284 -1.47 45.72 39.80
CA ARG A 284 -1.29 45.36 41.22
C ARG A 284 0.12 44.86 41.48
N ASN A 285 0.60 43.94 40.65
CA ASN A 285 1.95 43.38 40.78
C ASN A 285 3.04 44.45 40.64
N PHE A 286 2.96 45.31 39.61
CA PHE A 286 3.93 46.39 39.43
C PHE A 286 3.82 47.50 40.49
N ALA A 287 2.65 47.69 41.13
CA ALA A 287 2.49 48.58 42.27
C ALA A 287 3.16 48.01 43.54
N GLU A 288 3.04 46.70 43.78
CA GLU A 288 3.73 46.02 44.89
C GLU A 288 5.25 46.07 44.71
N ARG A 289 5.75 45.76 43.49
CA ARG A 289 7.17 45.92 43.15
C ARG A 289 7.66 47.35 43.38
N TYR A 290 6.86 48.34 42.97
CA TYR A 290 7.17 49.75 43.21
C TYR A 290 7.23 50.08 44.71
N ASN A 291 6.31 49.57 45.52
CA ASN A 291 6.29 49.83 46.97
C ASN A 291 7.51 49.22 47.67
N VAL A 292 7.92 48.00 47.28
CA VAL A 292 9.14 47.35 47.79
C VAL A 292 10.38 48.19 47.48
N ALA A 293 10.53 48.62 46.23
CA ALA A 293 11.65 49.48 45.83
C ALA A 293 11.60 50.85 46.52
N LEU A 294 10.43 51.49 46.58
CA LEU A 294 10.25 52.78 47.24
C LEU A 294 10.65 52.72 48.72
N GLY A 295 10.22 51.68 49.46
CA GLY A 295 10.58 51.49 50.86
C GLY A 295 12.09 51.38 51.07
N PHE A 296 12.79 50.66 50.18
CA PHE A 296 14.25 50.55 50.23
C PHE A 296 14.95 51.89 49.93
N TYR A 297 14.68 52.52 48.78
CA TYR A 297 15.42 53.75 48.40
C TYR A 297 15.06 54.96 49.29
N THR A 298 13.88 54.98 49.89
CA THR A 298 13.53 56.02 50.87
C THR A 298 14.28 55.85 52.21
N SER A 299 14.70 54.63 52.54
CA SER A 299 15.55 54.37 53.72
C SER A 299 17.00 54.86 53.55
N LEU A 300 17.44 55.07 52.31
CA LEU A 300 18.75 55.61 51.99
C LEU A 300 18.79 57.13 52.11
N ASP A 301 20.01 57.65 52.23
CA ASP A 301 20.29 59.09 52.19
C ASP A 301 19.83 59.67 50.83
N PRO A 302 19.09 60.80 50.77
CA PRO A 302 18.48 61.28 49.53
C PRO A 302 19.41 61.40 48.33
N ASP A 303 20.65 61.85 48.53
CA ASP A 303 21.63 62.04 47.46
C ASP A 303 22.21 60.69 46.98
N VAL A 304 22.35 59.72 47.90
CA VAL A 304 22.80 58.35 47.61
C VAL A 304 21.68 57.56 46.92
N ALA A 305 20.42 57.76 47.29
CA ALA A 305 19.27 57.03 46.75
C ALA A 305 19.09 57.23 45.24
N VAL A 306 19.24 58.46 44.74
CA VAL A 306 19.14 58.78 43.31
C VAL A 306 20.27 58.09 42.54
N LYS A 307 21.52 58.25 43.00
CA LYS A 307 22.70 57.67 42.37
C LYS A 307 22.70 56.14 42.40
N ALA A 308 22.23 55.54 43.50
CA ALA A 308 22.09 54.09 43.63
C ALA A 308 21.03 53.53 42.68
N LEU A 309 19.87 54.18 42.55
CA LEU A 309 18.84 53.75 41.59
C LEU A 309 19.33 53.85 40.14
N GLU A 310 19.99 54.97 39.78
CA GLU A 310 20.57 55.17 38.44
C GLU A 310 21.71 54.18 38.13
N ALA A 311 22.47 53.77 39.14
CA ALA A 311 23.56 52.79 39.00
C ALA A 311 23.08 51.33 39.05
N SER A 312 21.82 51.07 39.38
CA SER A 312 21.29 49.71 39.44
C SER A 312 21.08 49.14 38.03
N GLY A 313 21.63 47.95 37.77
CA GLY A 313 21.45 47.23 36.51
C GLY A 313 20.10 46.51 36.34
N THR A 314 19.35 46.25 37.44
CA THR A 314 18.18 45.36 37.39
C THR A 314 16.85 46.03 37.74
N MET A 315 16.87 47.11 38.51
CA MET A 315 15.65 47.78 39.01
C MET A 315 14.75 48.31 37.89
N LYS A 316 15.33 48.72 36.76
CA LYS A 316 14.57 49.12 35.57
C LYS A 316 13.73 47.97 35.00
N GLY A 317 14.24 46.74 35.05
CA GLY A 317 13.51 45.54 34.63
C GLY A 317 12.36 45.21 35.56
N TYR A 318 12.59 45.20 36.87
CA TYR A 318 11.55 44.88 37.85
C TYR A 318 10.45 45.93 37.95
N LEU A 319 10.78 47.21 37.82
CA LEU A 319 9.81 48.30 37.98
C LEU A 319 9.14 48.73 36.67
N GLY A 320 9.73 48.41 35.52
CA GLY A 320 9.21 48.79 34.21
C GLY A 320 8.90 50.29 34.14
N ASN A 321 7.67 50.63 33.76
CA ASN A 321 7.22 52.02 33.62
C ASN A 321 7.20 52.78 34.97
N ASN A 322 7.19 52.09 36.11
CA ASN A 322 7.26 52.72 37.44
C ASN A 322 8.67 53.16 37.84
N TYR A 323 9.71 52.74 37.10
CA TYR A 323 11.10 53.14 37.37
C TYR A 323 11.27 54.66 37.32
N GLU A 324 10.80 55.31 36.25
CA GLU A 324 10.91 56.77 36.07
C GLU A 324 10.10 57.53 37.13
N LYS A 325 8.95 56.97 37.53
CA LYS A 325 8.15 57.52 38.64
C LYS A 325 8.92 57.50 39.95
N LEU A 326 9.61 56.39 40.26
CA LEU A 326 10.44 56.28 41.46
C LEU A 326 11.61 57.27 41.40
N LEU A 327 12.31 57.35 40.27
CA LEU A 327 13.44 58.25 40.07
C LEU A 327 13.05 59.71 40.27
N SER A 328 11.89 60.13 39.73
CA SER A 328 11.33 61.47 39.93
C SER A 328 11.05 61.79 41.40
N VAL A 329 10.44 60.84 42.13
CA VAL A 329 10.17 60.98 43.58
C VAL A 329 11.48 61.12 44.37
N LEU A 330 12.51 60.34 44.07
CA LEU A 330 13.80 60.45 44.76
C LEU A 330 14.52 61.77 44.45
N LYS A 331 14.48 62.24 43.19
CA LYS A 331 15.07 63.54 42.78
C LYS A 331 14.42 64.73 43.49
N SER A 332 13.09 64.73 43.63
CA SER A 332 12.37 65.78 44.36
C SER A 332 12.68 65.77 45.88
N ARG A 333 12.87 64.58 46.47
CA ARG A 333 13.32 64.43 47.86
C ARG A 333 14.73 65.00 48.06
N ALA A 334 15.66 64.71 47.16
CA ALA A 334 17.03 65.23 47.22
C ALA A 334 17.06 66.76 47.15
N THR A 335 16.30 67.37 46.23
CA THR A 335 16.19 68.85 46.12
C THR A 335 15.55 69.51 47.34
N THR A 336 14.59 68.82 47.99
CA THR A 336 13.96 69.34 49.22
C THR A 336 14.91 69.31 50.42
N LYS A 337 15.80 68.30 50.50
CA LYS A 337 16.89 68.28 51.49
C LYS A 337 17.80 69.49 51.29
N THR A 338 18.20 69.81 50.05
CA THR A 338 19.08 70.96 49.76
C THR A 338 18.47 72.29 50.19
N LYS A 339 17.14 72.48 50.06
CA LYS A 339 16.44 73.71 50.50
C LYS A 339 16.29 73.86 52.01
N LYS A 340 16.45 72.78 52.79
CA LYS A 340 16.34 72.81 54.27
C LYS A 340 17.65 73.21 54.96
N TYR A 341 18.75 73.29 54.21
CA TYR A 341 20.09 73.66 54.65
C TYR A 341 20.62 74.95 53.99
N ILE A 342 19.72 75.72 53.36
CA ILE A 342 19.90 77.14 53.00
C ILE A 342 19.03 77.91 53.99
#